data_AF-A0A323UB95-F1
#
_entry.id   AF-A0A323UB95-F1
#
_cell.length_a   1.000
_cell.length_b   1.000
_cell.length_c   1.000
_cell.angle_alpha   90.00
_cell.angle_beta   90.00
_cell.angle_gamma   90.00
#
_symmetry.space_group_name_H-M   'P 1'
#
loop_
_entity.id
_entity.type
_entity.pdbx_description
1 polymer ?
#
loop_
_entity_poly.entity_id
_entity_poly.type
_entity_poly.pdbx_seq_one_letter_code
_entity_poly.pdbx_strand_id
1 'polypeptide(L)' 'MEFDTGKIDDATLALLYLTLHDRTRAWKGHDWDTLDRLHDKGLIGNPAGKVKSVVFTDEGLTRAKEVFETMFAKKGA' A
#
# COMPACT_ATOMS: atom_id res chain seq x y z
N MET A 1 13.48 -2.98 18.48
CA MET A 1 14.45 -2.89 17.36
C MET A 1 14.04 -1.69 16.54
N GLU A 2 14.96 -0.78 16.25
CA GLU A 2 14.68 0.34 15.33
C GLU A 2 14.67 -0.18 13.89
N PHE A 3 13.69 0.25 13.10
CA PHE A 3 13.57 -0.10 11.69
C PHE A 3 13.10 1.11 10.89
N ASP A 4 13.38 1.09 9.59
CA ASP A 4 13.01 2.15 8.65
C ASP A 4 11.52 2.04 8.28
N THR A 5 10.69 2.85 8.95
CA THR A 5 9.25 2.89 8.70
C THR A 5 8.92 3.31 7.28
N GLY A 6 9.76 4.14 6.63
CA GLY A 6 9.57 4.53 5.24
C GLY A 6 9.64 3.33 4.29
N LYS A 7 10.63 2.45 4.48
CA LYS A 7 10.74 1.21 3.70
C LYS A 7 9.60 0.23 3.97
N ILE A 8 9.14 0.14 5.22
CA ILE A 8 7.96 -0.67 5.56
C ILE A 8 6.71 -0.12 4.86
N ASP A 9 6.50 1.20 4.88
CA ASP A 9 5.37 1.84 4.23
C ASP A 9 5.38 1.60 2.72
N ASP A 10 6.52 1.81 2.04
CA ASP A 10 6.66 1.55 0.60
C ASP A 10 6.40 0.07 0.26
N ALA A 11 6.93 -0.86 1.06
CA ALA A 11 6.69 -2.29 0.86
C ALA A 11 5.22 -2.67 1.09
N THR A 12 4.58 -2.14 2.13
CA THR A 12 3.15 -2.36 2.38
C THR A 12 2.30 -1.77 1.26
N LEU A 13 2.61 -0.57 0.77
CA LEU A 13 1.90 0.03 -0.35
C LEU A 13 2.02 -0.82 -1.62
N ALA A 14 3.22 -1.36 -1.90
CA ALA A 14 3.44 -2.31 -2.99
C ALA A 14 2.60 -3.59 -2.81
N LEU A 15 2.56 -4.16 -1.61
CA LEU A 15 1.77 -5.37 -1.33
C LEU A 15 0.26 -5.12 -1.37
N LEU A 16 -0.21 -3.92 -1.04
CA LEU A 16 -1.60 -3.54 -1.29
C LEU A 16 -1.92 -3.61 -2.80
N TYR A 17 -1.01 -3.12 -3.66
CA TYR A 17 -1.17 -3.18 -5.12
C TYR A 17 -1.30 -4.61 -5.66
N LEU A 18 -0.59 -5.58 -5.07
CA LEU A 18 -0.73 -7.00 -5.40
C LEU A 18 -2.18 -7.50 -5.26
N THR A 19 -2.95 -6.90 -4.35
CA THR A 19 -4.34 -7.27 -4.07
C THR A 19 -5.37 -6.30 -4.65
N LEU A 20 -4.95 -5.46 -5.62
CA LEU A 20 -5.81 -4.50 -6.29
C LEU A 20 -7.03 -5.18 -6.93
N HIS A 21 -8.21 -4.67 -6.62
CA HIS A 21 -9.49 -5.07 -7.17
C HIS A 21 -10.41 -3.84 -7.29
N ASP A 22 -11.53 -3.99 -8.00
CA ASP A 22 -12.51 -2.91 -8.23
C ASP A 22 -11.87 -1.60 -8.72
N ARG A 23 -10.75 -1.70 -9.44
CA ARG A 23 -9.88 -0.61 -9.95
C ARG A 23 -9.11 0.19 -8.89
N THR A 24 -9.66 0.39 -7.69
CA THR A 24 -9.04 1.26 -6.66
C THR A 24 -9.01 0.65 -5.26
N ARG A 25 -9.44 -0.59 -5.06
CA ARG A 25 -9.51 -1.22 -3.73
C ARG A 25 -8.42 -2.27 -3.51
N ALA A 26 -7.96 -2.44 -2.28
CA ALA A 26 -7.01 -3.48 -1.89
C ALA A 26 -7.37 -4.08 -0.53
N TRP A 27 -6.96 -5.32 -0.26
CA TRP A 27 -7.18 -5.96 1.04
C TRP A 27 -6.26 -5.37 2.10
N LYS A 28 -6.80 -4.86 3.20
CA LYS A 28 -6.03 -4.10 4.22
C LYS A 28 -5.38 -4.98 5.30
N GLY A 29 -5.05 -6.23 4.98
CA GLY A 29 -4.56 -7.24 5.94
C GLY A 29 -3.10 -7.02 6.38
N HIS A 30 -2.73 -5.80 6.76
CA HIS A 30 -1.37 -5.41 7.16
C HIS A 30 -1.37 -4.77 8.54
N ASP A 31 -0.17 -4.46 9.04
CA ASP A 31 0.04 -3.73 10.29
C ASP A 31 -0.72 -2.39 10.30
N TRP A 32 -1.41 -2.10 11.41
CA TRP A 32 -2.30 -0.95 11.53
C TRP A 32 -1.54 0.39 11.50
N ASP A 33 -0.42 0.48 12.23
CA ASP A 33 0.37 1.71 12.28
C ASP A 33 0.90 2.08 10.88
N THR A 34 1.21 1.07 10.08
CA THR A 34 1.65 1.26 8.69
C THR A 34 0.51 1.75 7.79
N LEU A 35 -0.70 1.21 7.93
CA LEU A 35 -1.86 1.70 7.20
C LEU A 35 -2.24 3.13 7.61
N ASP A 36 -2.13 3.46 8.89
CA ASP A 36 -2.39 4.81 9.40
C ASP A 36 -1.38 5.80 8.82
N ARG A 37 -0.08 5.48 8.78
CA ARG A 37 0.92 6.32 8.11
C ARG A 37 0.67 6.49 6.61
N LEU A 38 0.21 5.45 5.92
CA LEU A 38 -0.15 5.54 4.49
C LEU A 38 -1.37 6.42 4.25
N HIS A 39 -2.34 6.41 5.17
CA HIS A 39 -3.49 7.31 5.16
C HIS A 39 -3.06 8.76 5.47
N ASP A 40 -2.21 8.98 6.46
CA ASP A 40 -1.68 10.30 6.81
C ASP A 40 -0.87 10.92 5.66
N LYS A 41 -0.21 10.07 4.85
CA LYS A 41 0.45 10.45 3.60
C LYS A 41 -0.51 10.70 2.43
N GLY A 42 -1.81 10.47 2.59
CA GLY A 42 -2.81 10.67 1.55
C GLY A 42 -2.79 9.62 0.43
N LEU A 43 -2.16 8.46 0.64
CA LEU A 43 -2.02 7.42 -0.39
C LEU A 43 -3.19 6.43 -0.38
N ILE A 44 -3.84 6.26 0.78
CA ILE A 44 -5.04 5.45 0.91
C ILE A 44 -6.10 6.21 1.71
N GLY A 45 -7.37 5.85 1.53
CA GLY A 45 -8.45 6.28 2.39
C GLY A 45 -8.35 5.67 3.79
N ASN A 46 -9.12 6.20 4.73
CA ASN A 46 -9.07 5.81 6.13
C ASN A 46 -9.25 4.29 6.31
N PRO A 47 -8.24 3.57 6.86
CA PRO A 47 -8.30 2.13 7.04
C PRO A 47 -9.17 1.72 8.22
N ALA A 48 -9.61 2.63 9.09
CA ALA A 48 -10.43 2.28 10.25
C ALA A 48 -11.81 1.72 9.85
N GLY A 49 -12.29 0.75 10.63
CA GLY A 49 -13.64 0.20 10.50
C GLY A 49 -13.71 -1.25 10.00
N LYS A 50 -14.95 -1.73 9.80
CA LYS A 50 -15.27 -3.16 9.59
C LYS A 50 -15.01 -3.69 8.18
N VAL A 51 -14.84 -2.79 7.20
CA VAL A 51 -14.61 -3.18 5.79
C VAL A 51 -13.21 -3.77 5.67
N LYS A 52 -13.07 -4.92 4.99
CA LYS A 52 -11.78 -5.64 4.87
C LYS A 52 -10.82 -5.01 3.84
N SER A 53 -11.26 -3.99 3.12
CA SER A 53 -10.48 -3.30 2.10
C SER A 53 -10.31 -1.82 2.39
N VAL A 54 -9.28 -1.25 1.78
CA VAL A 54 -8.99 0.19 1.69
C VAL A 54 -9.09 0.62 0.23
N VAL A 55 -9.34 1.91 0.03
CA VAL A 55 -9.37 2.54 -1.29
C VAL A 55 -8.08 3.32 -1.47
N PHE A 56 -7.40 3.18 -2.61
CA PHE A 56 -6.30 4.05 -2.99
C PHE A 56 -6.81 5.43 -3.40
N THR A 57 -6.03 6.47 -3.10
CA THR A 57 -6.15 7.73 -3.83
C THR A 57 -5.51 7.60 -5.22
N ASP A 58 -5.75 8.55 -6.11
CA ASP A 58 -5.13 8.54 -7.45
C ASP A 58 -3.59 8.56 -7.36
N GLU A 59 -3.06 9.39 -6.46
CA GLU A 59 -1.63 9.45 -6.15
C GLU A 59 -1.14 8.13 -5.56
N GLY A 60 -1.86 7.58 -4.58
CA GLY A 60 -1.48 6.34 -3.93
C GLY A 60 -1.48 5.14 -4.86
N LEU A 61 -2.44 5.03 -5.78
CA LEU A 61 -2.48 3.95 -6.77
C LEU A 61 -1.29 4.03 -7.73
N THR A 62 -0.96 5.24 -8.17
CA THR A 62 0.20 5.51 -9.04
C THR A 62 1.49 5.10 -8.34
N ARG A 63 1.69 5.62 -7.12
CA ARG A 63 2.86 5.31 -6.30
C ARG A 63 2.97 3.83 -5.99
N ALA A 64 1.87 3.18 -5.63
CA ALA A 64 1.82 1.74 -5.31
C ALA A 64 2.30 0.87 -6.46
N LYS A 65 1.90 1.21 -7.70
CA LYS A 65 2.37 0.53 -8.90
C LYS A 65 3.87 0.72 -9.10
N GLU A 66 4.37 1.96 -9.01
CA GLU A 66 5.79 2.27 -9.18
C GLU A 66 6.68 1.51 -8.20
N VAL A 67 6.32 1.49 -6.91
CA VAL A 67 7.08 0.77 -5.90
C VAL A 67 6.99 -0.74 -6.10
N PHE A 68 5.83 -1.26 -6.51
CA PHE A 68 5.67 -2.68 -6.79
C PHE A 68 6.54 -3.13 -7.96
N GLU A 69 6.54 -2.38 -9.06
CA GLU A 69 7.40 -2.65 -10.22
C GLU A 69 8.88 -2.55 -9.85
N THR A 70 9.26 -1.53 -9.09
CA THR A 70 10.65 -1.32 -8.64
C THR A 70 11.15 -2.47 -7.77
N MET A 71 10.31 -2.97 -6.86
CA MET A 71 10.71 -3.98 -5.87
C MET A 71 10.57 -5.42 -6.37
N PHE A 72 9.51 -5.72 -7.14
CA PHE A 72 9.08 -7.09 -7.39
C PHE A 72 8.96 -7.46 -8.86
N ALA A 73 9.13 -6.52 -9.81
CA ALA A 73 9.19 -6.90 -11.22
C ALA A 73 10.41 -7.81 -11.46
N LYS A 74 10.21 -8.87 -12.23
CA LYS A 74 11.32 -9.71 -12.68
C LYS A 74 12.23 -8.86 -13.57
N LYS A 75 13.47 -8.67 -13.15
CA LYS A 75 14.53 -8.26 -14.07
C LYS A 75 14.83 -9.48 -14.94
N GLY A 76 14.85 -9.29 -16.25
CA GLY A 76 14.89 -10.38 -17.24
C GLY A 76 15.89 -11.48 -16.88
N ALA A 77 15.47 -12.73 -17.12
CA ALA A 77 16.32 -13.92 -16.99
C ALA A 77 17.45 -13.91 -18.04
#